data_AF-A0A7W1NPA6-F1
#
_entry.id   AF-A0A7W1NPA6-F1
#
_cell.length_a   1.000
_cell.length_b   1.000
_cell.length_c   1.000
_cell.angle_alpha   90.00
_cell.angle_beta   90.00
_cell.angle_gamma   90.00
#
_symmetry.space_group_name_H-M   'P 1'
#
loop_
_entity.id
_entity.type
_entity.pdbx_description
1 polymer ?
#
loop_
_entity_poly.entity_id
_entity_poly.type
_entity_poly.pdbx_seq_one_letter_code
_entity_poly.pdbx_strand_id
1 'polypeptide(L)'
;MPSPQPYPIPVQETQIELLVVNSRFIATALLADTVVSARESLARIRAAMPEANHHVYAYRVGYGNSVIEGMSDDGEPTGTAGPPTLAVLRGANIGDTLVVVTRIFGGTKLGTGGLVRAYSDATRTVLEALPRQLKIARQQIGLEFAYSFYERMKLLITEYEGKIDDETFGQDASLIVTLPQANIEAFSTRITDMTAGRVEIIHF
;
A
#
# COMPACT_ATOMS: atom_id res chain seq x y z
N MET A 1 10.25 -18.43 3.60
CA MET A 1 10.34 -17.10 2.95
C MET A 1 10.24 -16.07 4.06
N PRO A 2 11.05 -14.99 4.10
CA PRO A 2 10.87 -13.95 5.10
C PRO A 2 9.46 -13.36 4.97
N SER A 3 8.79 -13.16 6.11
CA SER A 3 7.47 -12.51 6.16
C SER A 3 7.54 -11.12 5.52
N PRO A 4 6.51 -10.67 4.77
CA PRO A 4 6.51 -9.34 4.21
C PRO A 4 6.62 -8.31 5.34
N GLN A 5 7.66 -7.49 5.30
CA GLN A 5 7.87 -6.44 6.29
C GLN A 5 6.71 -5.44 6.23
N PRO A 6 6.22 -4.91 7.37
CA PRO A 6 5.24 -3.82 7.35
C PRO A 6 5.77 -2.62 6.57
N TYR A 7 4.91 -2.00 5.75
CA TYR A 7 5.29 -0.83 4.96
C TYR A 7 4.18 0.22 4.90
N PRO A 8 4.52 1.50 4.74
CA PRO A 8 3.51 2.55 4.66
C PRO A 8 2.76 2.48 3.33
N ILE A 9 1.45 2.63 3.40
CA ILE A 9 0.52 2.76 2.28
C ILE A 9 -0.37 3.99 2.47
N PRO A 10 -0.94 4.55 1.39
CA PRO A 10 -1.92 5.62 1.50
C PRO A 10 -3.19 5.18 2.25
N VAL A 11 -3.76 6.08 3.06
CA VAL A 11 -5.04 5.84 3.77
C VAL A 11 -6.23 6.40 2.99
N GLN A 12 -6.01 7.50 2.27
CA GLN A 12 -7.04 8.21 1.53
C GLN A 12 -6.45 8.85 0.28
N GLU A 13 -7.31 9.17 -0.68
CA GLU A 13 -6.95 10.01 -1.82
C GLU A 13 -6.62 11.43 -1.32
N THR A 14 -5.50 11.97 -1.80
CA THR A 14 -5.07 13.34 -1.51
C THR A 14 -4.77 14.05 -2.81
N GLN A 15 -5.25 15.28 -2.92
CA GLN A 15 -5.06 16.13 -4.09
C GLN A 15 -4.51 17.49 -3.68
N ILE A 16 -3.55 17.99 -4.45
CA ILE A 16 -3.01 19.35 -4.34
C ILE A 16 -2.92 19.97 -5.73
N GLU A 17 -2.85 21.29 -5.79
CA GLU A 17 -2.62 22.03 -7.03
C GLU A 17 -1.42 22.97 -6.90
N LEU A 18 -0.54 22.95 -7.91
CA LEU A 18 0.53 23.92 -8.07
C LEU A 18 0.33 24.74 -9.35
N LEU A 19 0.59 26.04 -9.27
CA LEU A 19 0.62 26.94 -10.42
C LEU A 19 2.07 27.24 -10.80
N VAL A 20 2.48 26.87 -12.02
CA VAL A 20 3.85 27.08 -12.53
C VAL A 20 3.76 27.71 -13.92
N VAL A 21 4.16 28.98 -14.03
CA VAL A 21 4.16 29.73 -15.30
C VAL A 21 2.80 29.62 -16.00
N ASN A 22 1.73 29.96 -15.27
CA ASN A 22 0.32 29.89 -15.66
C ASN A 22 -0.24 28.48 -15.93
N SER A 23 0.59 27.43 -15.96
CA SER A 23 0.13 26.04 -16.02
C SER A 23 -0.28 25.55 -14.64
N ARG A 24 -1.42 24.86 -14.57
CA ARG A 24 -1.90 24.20 -13.35
C ARG A 24 -1.46 22.74 -13.36
N PHE A 25 -0.87 22.27 -12.28
CA PHE A 25 -0.45 20.90 -12.04
C PHE A 25 -1.22 20.36 -10.84
N ILE A 26 -2.24 19.56 -11.11
CA ILE A 26 -3.11 18.96 -10.11
C ILE A 26 -2.59 17.55 -9.84
N ALA A 27 -1.90 17.37 -8.72
CA ALA A 27 -1.35 16.08 -8.33
C ALA A 27 -2.32 15.36 -7.40
N THR A 28 -2.70 14.13 -7.76
CA THR A 28 -3.56 13.25 -6.99
C THR A 28 -2.78 11.98 -6.64
N ALA A 29 -2.68 11.65 -5.35
CA ALA A 29 -2.06 10.44 -4.86
C ALA A 29 -3.05 9.60 -4.06
N LEU A 30 -3.03 8.28 -4.26
CA LEU A 30 -3.97 7.37 -3.62
C LEU A 30 -3.44 5.93 -3.56
N LEU A 31 -4.13 5.11 -2.76
CA LEU A 31 -3.88 3.67 -2.65
C LEU A 31 -4.14 2.98 -4.00
N ALA A 32 -3.19 2.15 -4.43
CA ALA A 32 -3.32 1.24 -5.55
C ALA A 32 -2.51 -0.02 -5.25
N ASP A 33 -3.16 -1.05 -4.73
CA ASP A 33 -2.56 -2.32 -4.31
C ASP A 33 -2.49 -3.37 -5.41
N THR A 34 -3.01 -3.04 -6.60
CA THR A 34 -2.93 -3.85 -7.81
C THR A 34 -2.75 -2.95 -9.04
N VAL A 35 -2.14 -3.48 -10.10
CA VAL A 35 -2.04 -2.77 -11.39
C VAL A 35 -3.43 -2.45 -11.97
N VAL A 36 -4.42 -3.30 -11.70
CA VAL A 36 -5.81 -3.09 -12.13
C VAL A 36 -6.40 -1.87 -11.41
N SER A 37 -6.34 -1.83 -10.08
CA SER A 37 -6.82 -0.68 -9.29
C SER A 37 -6.16 0.65 -9.68
N ALA A 38 -4.86 0.61 -10.01
CA ALA A 38 -4.12 1.77 -10.50
C ALA A 38 -4.70 2.28 -11.84
N ARG A 39 -5.00 1.37 -12.78
CA ARG A 39 -5.56 1.72 -14.09
C ARG A 39 -7.00 2.23 -13.98
N GLU A 40 -7.82 1.62 -13.15
CA GLU A 40 -9.20 2.06 -12.90
C GLU A 40 -9.23 3.46 -12.28
N SER A 41 -8.35 3.71 -11.30
CA SER A 41 -8.21 5.03 -10.68
C SER A 41 -7.73 6.09 -11.67
N LEU A 42 -6.74 5.77 -12.50
CA LEU A 42 -6.29 6.66 -13.57
C LEU A 42 -7.43 7.00 -14.55
N ALA A 43 -8.23 6.01 -14.95
CA ALA A 43 -9.37 6.24 -15.83
C ALA A 43 -10.43 7.15 -15.20
N ARG A 44 -10.73 6.96 -13.90
CA ARG A 44 -11.63 7.84 -13.14
C ARG A 44 -11.10 9.29 -13.09
N ILE A 45 -9.82 9.49 -12.80
CA ILE A 45 -9.21 10.82 -12.73
C ILE A 45 -9.24 11.51 -14.10
N ARG A 46 -8.96 10.76 -15.18
CA ARG A 46 -9.09 11.26 -16.56
C ARG A 46 -10.50 11.72 -16.90
N ALA A 47 -11.50 10.91 -16.52
CA ALA A 47 -12.90 11.25 -16.76
C ALA A 47 -13.37 12.47 -15.96
N ALA A 48 -12.79 12.71 -14.78
CA ALA A 48 -13.12 13.85 -13.93
C ALA A 48 -12.52 15.18 -14.41
N MET A 49 -11.43 15.16 -15.19
CA MET A 49 -10.76 16.35 -15.74
C MET A 49 -10.50 16.19 -17.25
N PRO A 50 -11.56 16.13 -18.08
CA PRO A 50 -11.44 15.92 -19.52
C PRO A 50 -10.81 17.13 -20.27
N GLU A 51 -10.80 18.30 -19.65
CA GLU A 51 -10.21 19.53 -20.18
C GLU A 51 -8.68 19.58 -20.08
N ALA A 52 -8.08 18.68 -19.30
CA ALA A 52 -6.64 18.65 -19.10
C ALA A 52 -5.90 18.13 -20.34
N ASN A 53 -4.68 18.66 -20.54
CA ASN A 53 -3.85 18.29 -21.67
C ASN A 53 -3.17 16.94 -21.46
N HIS A 54 -2.75 16.66 -20.22
CA HIS A 54 -1.98 15.48 -19.86
C HIS A 54 -2.39 14.99 -18.47
N HIS A 55 -2.37 13.67 -18.30
CA HIS A 55 -2.59 12.90 -17.09
C HIS A 55 -1.41 11.94 -16.93
N VAL A 56 -0.27 12.54 -16.61
CA VAL A 56 0.99 11.86 -16.33
C VAL A 56 0.82 11.03 -15.08
N TYR A 57 1.32 9.80 -15.07
CA TYR A 57 1.19 8.95 -13.90
C TYR A 57 2.46 8.19 -13.60
N ALA A 58 2.59 7.79 -12.35
CA ALA A 58 3.48 6.73 -11.90
C ALA A 58 2.80 5.94 -10.78
N TYR A 59 2.98 4.62 -10.78
CA TYR A 59 2.55 3.76 -9.68
C TYR A 59 3.67 2.84 -9.22
N ARG A 60 3.57 2.43 -7.95
CA ARG A 60 4.36 1.36 -7.34
C ARG A 60 3.40 0.47 -6.57
N VAL A 61 3.18 -0.75 -7.06
CA VAL A 61 2.36 -1.78 -6.42
C VAL A 61 3.30 -2.76 -5.71
N GLY A 62 3.07 -3.01 -4.43
CA GLY A 62 3.95 -3.77 -3.56
C GLY A 62 5.03 -2.91 -2.87
N TYR A 63 5.98 -3.58 -2.22
CA TYR A 63 7.05 -2.97 -1.44
C TYR A 63 8.27 -3.90 -1.32
N GLY A 64 9.43 -3.33 -1.00
CA GLY A 64 10.68 -4.09 -0.80
C GLY A 64 11.11 -4.82 -2.07
N ASN A 65 11.24 -6.14 -1.98
CA ASN A 65 11.76 -6.98 -3.08
C ASN A 65 10.69 -7.37 -4.11
N SER A 66 9.42 -7.07 -3.88
CA SER A 66 8.33 -7.34 -4.81
C SER A 66 7.58 -6.06 -5.09
N VAL A 67 8.01 -5.36 -6.15
CA VAL A 67 7.41 -4.10 -6.60
C VAL A 67 7.17 -4.17 -8.09
N ILE A 68 5.95 -3.85 -8.51
CA ILE A 68 5.59 -3.62 -9.90
C ILE A 68 5.42 -2.12 -10.10
N GLU A 69 6.17 -1.55 -11.04
CA GLU A 69 6.15 -0.13 -11.33
C GLU A 69 5.67 0.14 -12.75
N GLY A 70 4.99 1.26 -12.95
CA GLY A 70 4.62 1.73 -14.27
C GLY A 70 4.48 3.25 -14.27
N MET A 71 4.74 3.87 -15.41
CA MET A 71 4.66 5.32 -15.59
C MET A 71 4.34 5.67 -17.04
N SER A 72 3.87 6.89 -17.26
CA SER A 72 3.66 7.45 -18.61
C SER A 72 3.84 8.96 -18.60
N ASP A 73 4.48 9.49 -19.65
CA ASP A 73 4.55 10.94 -19.92
C ASP A 73 3.23 11.48 -20.50
N ASP A 74 2.26 10.63 -20.88
CA ASP A 74 0.95 11.01 -21.42
C ASP A 74 0.95 12.12 -22.50
N GLY A 75 1.91 12.06 -23.43
CA GLY A 75 2.04 13.04 -24.51
C GLY A 75 2.86 14.28 -24.17
N GLU A 76 3.36 14.41 -22.94
CA GLU A 76 4.47 15.31 -22.65
C GLU A 76 5.75 14.88 -23.40
N PRO A 77 6.73 15.78 -23.57
CA PRO A 77 8.02 15.41 -24.13
C PRO A 77 8.63 14.23 -23.36
N THR A 78 9.13 13.23 -24.10
CA THR A 78 9.63 11.97 -23.55
C THR A 78 10.64 12.20 -22.43
N GLY A 79 10.40 11.56 -21.30
CA GLY A 79 11.28 11.57 -20.14
C GLY A 79 11.16 12.80 -19.25
N THR A 80 10.24 13.70 -19.53
CA THR A 80 10.12 14.97 -18.79
C THR A 80 9.07 14.97 -17.68
N ALA A 81 8.23 13.94 -17.58
CA ALA A 81 7.11 13.92 -16.66
C ALA A 81 6.95 12.61 -15.88
N GLY A 82 6.76 11.50 -16.58
CA GLY A 82 6.61 10.15 -16.01
C GLY A 82 7.83 9.73 -15.18
N PRO A 83 9.07 9.76 -15.74
CA PRO A 83 10.25 9.38 -14.97
C PRO A 83 10.54 10.26 -13.75
N PRO A 84 10.42 11.60 -13.81
CA PRO A 84 10.50 12.44 -12.61
C PRO A 84 9.46 12.07 -11.54
N THR A 85 8.20 11.85 -11.93
CA THR A 85 7.11 11.43 -11.03
C THR A 85 7.47 10.10 -10.34
N LEU A 86 7.90 9.09 -11.10
CA LEU A 86 8.29 7.79 -10.55
C LEU A 86 9.53 7.89 -9.65
N ALA A 87 10.52 8.72 -9.99
CA ALA A 87 11.71 8.92 -9.18
C ALA A 87 11.38 9.49 -7.80
N VAL A 88 10.48 10.47 -7.74
CA VAL A 88 10.00 11.02 -6.45
C VAL A 88 9.20 9.96 -5.67
N LEU A 89 8.31 9.23 -6.34
CA LEU A 89 7.53 8.17 -5.70
C LEU A 89 8.41 7.03 -5.13
N ARG A 90 9.49 6.65 -5.82
CA ARG A 90 10.49 5.69 -5.31
C ARG A 90 11.17 6.21 -4.04
N GLY A 91 11.53 7.49 -4.01
CA GLY A 91 12.19 8.13 -2.88
C GLY A 91 11.28 8.32 -1.65
N ALA A 92 9.95 8.26 -1.82
CA ALA A 92 8.98 8.47 -0.74
C ALA A 92 8.84 7.28 0.23
N ASN A 93 9.49 6.15 -0.08
CA ASN A 93 9.46 4.92 0.72
C ASN A 93 8.03 4.47 1.09
N ILE A 94 7.11 4.56 0.13
CA ILE A 94 5.70 4.18 0.24
C ILE A 94 5.38 3.10 -0.80
N GLY A 95 4.56 2.11 -0.42
CA GLY A 95 4.09 1.04 -1.29
C GLY A 95 2.64 1.26 -1.72
N ASP A 96 2.16 0.42 -2.64
CA ASP A 96 0.77 0.41 -3.12
C ASP A 96 0.21 1.81 -3.43
N THR A 97 0.94 2.59 -4.22
CA THR A 97 0.60 4.00 -4.45
C THR A 97 0.55 4.29 -5.94
N LEU A 98 -0.51 4.99 -6.35
CA LEU A 98 -0.61 5.67 -7.63
C LEU A 98 -0.48 7.18 -7.39
N VAL A 99 0.31 7.84 -8.24
CA VAL A 99 0.29 9.30 -8.40
C VAL A 99 -0.10 9.63 -9.82
N VAL A 100 -1.08 10.52 -9.99
CA VAL A 100 -1.46 11.13 -11.27
C VAL A 100 -1.26 12.63 -11.16
N VAL A 101 -0.46 13.19 -12.05
CA VAL A 101 -0.28 14.64 -12.18
C VAL A 101 -0.99 15.09 -13.45
N THR A 102 -2.13 15.73 -13.25
CA THR A 102 -2.97 16.28 -14.31
C THR A 102 -2.53 17.70 -14.61
N ARG A 103 -2.19 17.98 -15.87
CA ARG A 103 -1.71 19.29 -16.30
C ARG A 103 -2.72 19.99 -17.19
N ILE A 104 -3.04 21.23 -16.84
CA ILE A 104 -3.78 22.17 -17.68
C ILE A 104 -2.79 23.25 -18.17
N PHE A 105 -2.64 23.36 -19.49
CA PHE A 105 -1.66 24.24 -20.12
C PHE A 105 -2.06 25.73 -20.01
N GLY A 106 -1.14 26.56 -19.53
CA GLY A 106 -1.36 27.98 -19.28
C GLY A 106 -0.96 28.93 -20.41
N GLY A 107 -0.73 28.41 -21.62
CA GLY A 107 -0.32 29.23 -22.78
C GLY A 107 1.19 29.53 -22.89
N THR A 108 1.99 29.25 -21.84
CA THR A 108 3.44 29.47 -21.85
C THR A 108 4.20 28.16 -21.64
N LYS A 109 5.19 27.87 -22.51
CA LYS A 109 5.99 26.64 -22.43
C LYS A 109 7.03 26.73 -21.31
N LEU A 110 7.17 25.67 -20.52
CA LEU A 110 8.15 25.57 -19.41
C LEU A 110 9.55 25.09 -19.87
N GLY A 111 9.66 24.52 -21.08
CA GLY A 111 10.86 23.79 -21.51
C GLY A 111 11.09 22.50 -20.73
N THR A 112 12.01 21.65 -21.19
CA THR A 112 12.28 20.31 -20.61
C THR A 112 12.61 20.38 -19.12
N GLY A 113 13.54 21.25 -18.72
CA GLY A 113 13.94 21.38 -17.32
C GLY A 113 12.83 21.92 -16.40
N GLY A 114 11.97 22.80 -16.92
CA GLY A 114 10.83 23.32 -16.19
C GLY A 114 9.74 22.27 -15.97
N LEU A 115 9.49 21.40 -16.96
CA LEU A 115 8.56 20.27 -16.83
C LEU A 115 9.05 19.27 -15.77
N VAL A 116 10.31 18.86 -15.87
CA VAL A 116 10.90 17.92 -14.91
C VAL A 116 10.76 18.43 -13.47
N ARG A 117 11.03 19.72 -13.23
CA ARG A 117 10.85 20.34 -11.91
C ARG A 117 9.38 20.37 -11.50
N ALA A 118 8.49 20.86 -12.35
CA ALA A 118 7.07 20.97 -12.03
C ALA A 118 6.41 19.62 -11.67
N TYR A 119 6.68 18.57 -12.44
CA TYR A 119 6.18 17.21 -12.14
C TYR A 119 6.79 16.64 -10.85
N SER A 120 8.09 16.86 -10.62
CA SER A 120 8.75 16.43 -9.39
C SER A 120 8.17 17.12 -8.15
N ASP A 121 7.99 18.44 -8.22
CA ASP A 121 7.52 19.27 -7.12
C ASP A 121 6.06 18.97 -6.80
N ALA A 122 5.20 18.82 -7.82
CA ALA A 122 3.80 18.43 -7.63
C ALA A 122 3.69 17.04 -6.97
N THR A 123 4.47 16.07 -7.46
CA THR A 123 4.52 14.72 -6.88
C THR A 123 5.02 14.73 -5.44
N ARG A 124 6.07 15.50 -5.15
CA ARG A 124 6.63 15.61 -3.79
C ARG A 124 5.61 16.22 -2.84
N THR A 125 5.00 17.33 -3.24
CA THR A 125 4.03 18.06 -2.43
C THR A 125 2.82 17.20 -2.08
N VAL A 126 2.27 16.45 -3.05
CA VAL A 126 1.12 15.57 -2.77
C VAL A 126 1.51 14.42 -1.84
N LEU A 127 2.70 13.84 -2.00
CA LEU A 127 3.18 12.75 -1.15
C LEU A 127 3.50 13.21 0.28
N GLU A 128 3.97 14.45 0.46
CA GLU A 128 4.16 15.07 1.77
C GLU A 128 2.83 15.30 2.49
N ALA A 129 1.77 15.66 1.76
CA ALA A 129 0.44 15.84 2.31
C ALA A 129 -0.35 14.53 2.51
N LEU A 130 0.08 13.42 1.88
CA LEU A 130 -0.64 12.16 1.84
C LEU A 130 -0.62 11.41 3.20
N PRO A 131 -1.78 11.20 3.85
CA PRO A 131 -1.86 10.41 5.08
C PRO A 131 -1.53 8.93 4.83
N ARG A 132 -0.81 8.31 5.77
CA ARG A 132 -0.23 6.96 5.61
C ARG A 132 -0.54 6.08 6.81
N GLN A 133 -0.65 4.79 6.57
CA GLN A 133 -0.71 3.75 7.61
C GLN A 133 0.19 2.58 7.23
N LEU A 134 0.53 1.72 8.20
CA LEU A 134 1.29 0.51 7.91
C LEU A 134 0.37 -0.59 7.36
N LYS A 135 0.72 -1.14 6.20
CA LYS A 135 0.18 -2.41 5.71
C LYS A 135 0.93 -3.54 6.38
N ILE A 136 0.22 -4.34 7.15
CA ILE A 136 0.76 -5.50 7.87
C ILE A 136 0.26 -6.76 7.16
N ALA A 137 1.18 -7.59 6.67
CA ALA A 137 0.81 -8.90 6.16
C ALA A 137 0.27 -9.75 7.31
N ARG A 138 -0.90 -10.37 7.09
CA ARG A 138 -1.53 -11.24 8.08
C ARG A 138 -1.69 -12.64 7.50
N GLN A 139 -1.52 -13.64 8.35
CA GLN A 139 -1.68 -15.05 8.01
C GLN A 139 -2.72 -15.67 8.93
N GLN A 140 -3.56 -16.53 8.36
CA GLN A 140 -4.51 -17.33 9.11
C GLN A 140 -3.88 -18.68 9.46
N ILE A 141 -4.13 -19.16 10.68
CA ILE A 141 -3.75 -20.50 11.15
C ILE A 141 -4.91 -21.10 11.94
N GLY A 142 -4.97 -22.43 11.98
CA GLY A 142 -5.86 -23.20 12.84
C GLY A 142 -5.14 -23.64 14.11
N LEU A 143 -5.86 -23.64 15.23
CA LEU A 143 -5.39 -24.16 16.51
C LEU A 143 -6.40 -25.20 17.00
N GLU A 144 -5.93 -26.39 17.36
CA GLU A 144 -6.76 -27.44 17.96
C GLU A 144 -6.18 -27.86 19.31
N PHE A 145 -7.01 -27.81 20.36
CA PHE A 145 -6.56 -27.98 21.73
C PHE A 145 -7.67 -28.34 22.72
N ALA A 146 -7.29 -29.00 23.81
CA ALA A 146 -8.20 -29.29 24.92
C ALA A 146 -8.72 -28.00 25.58
N TYR A 147 -9.98 -27.99 26.01
CA TYR A 147 -10.67 -26.84 26.62
C TYR A 147 -9.91 -26.17 27.79
N SER A 148 -9.05 -26.91 28.50
CA SER A 148 -8.22 -26.38 29.59
C SER A 148 -7.22 -25.29 29.13
N PHE A 149 -6.92 -25.22 27.83
CA PHE A 149 -6.04 -24.21 27.26
C PHE A 149 -6.78 -22.99 26.69
N TYR A 150 -8.11 -23.05 26.57
CA TYR A 150 -8.90 -22.05 25.82
C TYR A 150 -8.66 -20.61 26.25
N GLU A 151 -8.82 -20.28 27.55
CA GLU A 151 -8.58 -18.92 28.05
C GLU A 151 -7.14 -18.45 27.83
N ARG A 152 -6.16 -19.37 27.98
CA ARG A 152 -4.75 -19.05 27.73
C ARG A 152 -4.48 -18.80 26.25
N MET A 153 -5.12 -19.54 25.35
CA MET A 153 -5.04 -19.31 23.92
C MET A 153 -5.59 -17.93 23.57
N LYS A 154 -6.77 -17.54 24.08
CA LYS A 154 -7.34 -16.20 23.80
C LYS A 154 -6.42 -15.06 24.24
N LEU A 155 -5.84 -15.18 25.43
CA LEU A 155 -4.87 -14.20 25.94
C LEU A 155 -3.63 -14.13 25.04
N LEU A 156 -3.07 -15.28 24.67
CA LEU A 156 -1.88 -15.34 23.82
C LEU A 156 -2.14 -14.79 22.41
N ILE A 157 -3.30 -15.12 21.82
CA ILE A 157 -3.71 -14.58 20.52
C ILE A 157 -3.75 -13.05 20.58
N THR A 158 -4.31 -12.49 21.65
CA THR A 158 -4.38 -11.03 21.86
C THR A 158 -2.99 -10.42 22.03
N GLU A 159 -2.10 -11.05 22.81
CA GLU A 159 -0.72 -10.61 23.04
C GLU A 159 0.07 -10.49 21.73
N TYR A 160 -0.19 -11.36 20.76
CA TYR A 160 0.47 -11.36 19.45
C TYR A 160 -0.32 -10.62 18.36
N GLU A 161 -1.21 -9.70 18.77
CA GLU A 161 -2.06 -8.89 17.88
C GLU A 161 -2.95 -9.71 16.93
N GLY A 162 -3.33 -10.91 17.37
CA GLY A 162 -4.19 -11.82 16.64
C GLY A 162 -5.66 -11.49 16.81
N LYS A 163 -6.44 -11.95 15.84
CA LYS A 163 -7.89 -11.93 15.87
C LYS A 163 -8.39 -13.36 15.72
N ILE A 164 -9.37 -13.73 16.54
CA ILE A 164 -10.11 -14.97 16.36
C ILE A 164 -11.18 -14.72 15.29
N ASP A 165 -11.11 -15.47 14.20
CA ASP A 165 -12.06 -15.39 13.09
C ASP A 165 -13.21 -16.37 13.23
N ASP A 166 -12.93 -17.56 13.79
CA ASP A 166 -13.93 -18.59 14.03
C ASP A 166 -13.58 -19.44 15.26
N GLU A 167 -14.62 -19.96 15.92
CA GLU A 167 -14.53 -20.82 17.11
C GLU A 167 -15.47 -22.01 16.96
N THR A 168 -14.92 -23.23 17.05
CA THR A 168 -15.70 -24.47 17.01
C THR A 168 -15.45 -25.29 18.28
N PHE A 169 -16.53 -25.83 18.85
CA PHE A 169 -16.49 -26.62 20.06
C PHE A 169 -17.02 -28.02 19.78
N GLY A 170 -16.10 -28.99 19.70
CA GLY A 170 -16.38 -30.40 19.49
C GLY A 170 -15.87 -31.24 20.66
N GLN A 171 -15.19 -32.34 20.35
CA GLN A 171 -14.45 -33.11 21.35
C GLN A 171 -13.32 -32.27 21.97
N ASP A 172 -12.62 -31.51 21.14
CA ASP A 172 -11.67 -30.47 21.51
C ASP A 172 -12.18 -29.10 21.03
N ALA A 173 -11.52 -28.03 21.48
CA ALA A 173 -11.77 -26.68 21.00
C ALA A 173 -10.88 -26.38 19.79
N SER A 174 -11.45 -25.75 18.77
CA SER A 174 -10.73 -25.32 17.57
C SER A 174 -10.93 -23.83 17.34
N LEU A 175 -9.84 -23.12 17.07
CA LEU A 175 -9.85 -21.70 16.70
C LEU A 175 -9.24 -21.51 15.33
N ILE A 176 -9.88 -20.68 14.51
CA ILE A 176 -9.26 -20.09 13.33
C ILE A 176 -8.83 -18.67 13.71
N VAL A 177 -7.54 -18.38 13.57
CA VAL A 177 -6.97 -17.11 14.02
C VAL A 177 -6.15 -16.46 12.92
N THR A 178 -6.31 -15.14 12.75
CA THR A 178 -5.49 -14.32 11.86
C THR A 178 -4.53 -13.46 12.67
N LEU A 179 -3.23 -13.63 12.45
CA LEU A 179 -2.13 -12.95 13.14
C LEU A 179 -1.26 -12.18 12.14
N PRO A 180 -0.51 -11.14 12.57
CA PRO A 180 0.59 -10.61 11.76
C PRO A 180 1.53 -11.74 11.36
N GLN A 181 1.90 -11.82 10.08
CA GLN A 181 2.76 -12.89 9.56
C GLN A 181 4.14 -12.89 10.24
N ALA A 182 4.62 -11.73 10.67
CA ALA A 182 5.86 -11.60 11.44
C ALA A 182 5.79 -12.26 12.83
N ASN A 183 4.58 -12.43 13.39
CA ASN A 183 4.36 -12.98 14.73
C ASN A 183 4.17 -14.49 14.73
N ILE A 184 3.91 -15.12 13.57
CA ILE A 184 3.54 -16.55 13.47
C ILE A 184 4.59 -17.46 14.11
N GLU A 185 5.87 -17.28 13.78
CA GLU A 185 6.93 -18.17 14.29
C GLU A 185 7.06 -18.08 15.81
N ALA A 186 7.15 -16.87 16.35
CA ALA A 186 7.24 -16.63 17.79
C ALA A 186 5.98 -17.10 18.54
N PHE A 187 4.80 -16.90 17.94
CA PHE A 187 3.53 -17.38 18.48
C PHE A 187 3.48 -18.91 18.55
N SER A 188 3.87 -19.61 17.47
CA SER A 188 3.92 -21.07 17.42
C SER A 188 4.89 -21.67 18.44
N THR A 189 6.08 -21.08 18.59
CA THR A 189 7.03 -21.48 19.65
C THR A 189 6.42 -21.31 21.03
N ARG A 190 5.77 -20.18 21.29
CA ARG A 190 5.17 -19.87 22.60
C ARG A 190 4.02 -20.81 22.96
N ILE A 191 3.17 -21.17 21.99
CA ILE A 191 2.14 -22.21 22.15
C ILE A 191 2.78 -23.53 22.54
N THR A 192 3.81 -23.94 21.81
CA THR A 192 4.48 -25.22 22.01
C THR A 192 5.06 -25.33 23.42
N ASP A 193 5.77 -24.29 23.88
CA ASP A 193 6.37 -24.23 25.22
C ASP A 193 5.34 -24.26 26.35
N MET A 194 4.27 -23.47 26.22
CA MET A 194 3.24 -23.36 27.27
C MET A 194 2.42 -24.64 27.42
N THR A 195 2.26 -25.40 26.34
CA THR A 195 1.36 -26.55 26.28
C THR A 195 2.10 -27.88 26.32
N ALA A 196 3.44 -27.84 26.27
CA ALA A 196 4.30 -28.99 26.06
C ALA A 196 3.92 -29.76 24.77
N GLY A 197 3.63 -29.02 23.70
CA GLY A 197 3.27 -29.59 22.39
C GLY A 197 1.88 -30.24 22.32
N ARG A 198 0.96 -29.89 23.23
CA ARG A 198 -0.41 -30.45 23.28
C ARG A 198 -1.43 -29.67 22.46
N VAL A 199 -0.97 -28.72 21.66
CA VAL A 199 -1.80 -27.93 20.75
C VAL A 199 -1.29 -28.17 19.35
N GLU A 200 -2.20 -28.56 18.47
CA GLU A 200 -1.90 -28.72 17.06
C GLU A 200 -2.09 -27.39 16.34
N ILE A 201 -1.09 -27.02 15.52
CA ILE A 201 -1.10 -25.79 14.73
C ILE A 201 -1.22 -26.17 13.26
N ILE A 202 -2.30 -25.75 12.62
CA ILE A 202 -2.62 -26.03 11.22
C ILE A 202 -2.29 -24.78 10.40
N HIS A 203 -1.42 -24.91 9.41
CA HIS A 203 -1.11 -23.84 8.47
C HIS A 203 -1.93 -24.03 7.18
N PHE A 204 -2.64 -22.98 6.76
CA PHE A 204 -3.39 -22.94 5.50
C PHE A 204 -2.53 -22.52 4.32
#